data_AF-A0A1U8CE06-F1
#
_entry.id   AF-A0A1U8CE06-F1
#
_cell.length_a   1.000
_cell.length_b   1.000
_cell.length_c   1.000
_cell.angle_alpha   90.00
_cell.angle_beta   90.00
_cell.angle_gamma   90.00
#
_symmetry.space_group_name_H-M   'P 1'
#
loop_
_entity.id
_entity.type
_entity.pdbx_description
1 polymer ?
#
loop_
_entity_poly.entity_id
_entity_poly.type
_entity_poly.pdbx_seq_one_letter_code
_entity_poly.pdbx_strand_id
1 'polypeptide(L)'
;MCVLIRSCKLEVLDLRDAQHNFWKVWAGTEDGVCSPNVVSESQPVMPHPIRQGKQVVTVMMNLSLKSRDLCKSLKYFHSWAKQRKDVMQVICEKLEFGVIPVYSSLNILEVFEPSCIQELAVKACWDLRTLAMFAPGLGQMRNLQKLLVNEIFTPLKWFRNREMKEWWSREIISQFSHLTKLQHLYLNGVFFLNERLDQVLRYLESPLETLAITRCKLSESDMRYLSQCPSVSQLTYLDQSGVTFLYLSNPLLGRLLERLTATLQTLKLKGCMLMNFQIGDLLPALSQCSQLVEVNFVHNFLSVSSLKKLLLHTANLRKLTLEMYPAPAEVYNVIGDVMPDRFVQHCSELLETLRGVRESKEIYFVSKKCSYCRGFCVYDQEASLCSCWE
;
A
#
# COMPACT_ATOMS: atom_id res chain seq x y z
N MET A 1 10.14 -59.91 -14.09
CA MET A 1 10.34 -58.76 -15.00
C MET A 1 10.11 -57.50 -14.17
N CYS A 2 11.20 -56.87 -13.71
CA CYS A 2 11.13 -55.70 -12.84
C CYS A 2 10.60 -54.50 -13.62
N VAL A 3 9.41 -54.01 -13.25
CA VAL A 3 8.93 -52.70 -13.70
C VAL A 3 9.57 -51.65 -12.80
N LEU A 4 10.62 -51.01 -13.32
CA LEU A 4 11.24 -49.83 -12.74
C LEU A 4 10.20 -48.72 -12.62
N ILE A 5 9.75 -48.44 -11.40
CA ILE A 5 9.09 -47.17 -11.08
C ILE A 5 10.15 -46.09 -11.31
N ARG A 6 10.02 -45.32 -12.40
CA ARG A 6 10.85 -44.13 -12.64
C ARG A 6 10.61 -43.16 -11.48
N SER A 7 11.58 -43.04 -10.58
CA SER A 7 11.60 -42.01 -9.54
C SER A 7 11.79 -40.65 -10.21
N CYS A 8 10.73 -39.87 -10.39
CA CYS A 8 10.86 -38.47 -10.77
C CYS A 8 11.64 -37.74 -9.66
N LYS A 9 12.85 -37.26 -9.97
CA LYS A 9 13.61 -36.37 -9.08
C LYS A 9 13.00 -34.98 -9.16
N LEU A 10 12.10 -34.67 -8.23
CA LEU A 10 11.51 -33.34 -8.09
C LEU A 10 12.58 -32.41 -7.49
N GLU A 11 13.07 -31.46 -8.29
CA GLU A 11 14.06 -30.47 -7.85
C GLU A 11 13.41 -29.17 -7.40
N VAL A 12 12.38 -28.72 -8.11
CA VAL A 12 11.61 -27.51 -7.79
C VAL A 12 10.13 -27.84 -7.82
N LEU A 13 9.42 -27.43 -6.76
CA LEU A 13 7.95 -27.47 -6.67
C LEU A 13 7.45 -26.04 -6.55
N ASP A 14 6.83 -25.52 -7.61
CA ASP A 14 6.24 -24.18 -7.62
C ASP A 14 4.75 -24.23 -7.31
N LEU A 15 4.36 -23.62 -6.19
CA LEU A 15 2.98 -23.53 -5.70
C LEU A 15 2.48 -22.07 -5.67
N ARG A 16 3.22 -21.11 -6.25
CA ARG A 16 2.88 -19.68 -6.19
C ARG A 16 1.51 -19.37 -6.77
N ASP A 17 1.06 -20.12 -7.77
CA ASP A 17 -0.22 -19.97 -8.48
C ASP A 17 -1.35 -20.89 -7.96
N ALA A 18 -1.07 -21.83 -7.05
CA ALA A 18 -2.05 -22.81 -6.58
C ALA A 18 -2.99 -22.29 -5.47
N GLN A 19 -3.18 -20.96 -5.38
CA GLN A 19 -3.43 -20.22 -4.14
C GLN A 19 -4.68 -20.53 -3.30
N HIS A 20 -5.59 -21.42 -3.72
CA HIS A 20 -6.78 -21.72 -2.91
C HIS A 20 -7.10 -23.21 -2.75
N ASN A 21 -6.68 -24.08 -3.67
CA ASN A 21 -7.08 -25.48 -3.64
C ASN A 21 -6.07 -26.38 -2.92
N PHE A 22 -4.77 -26.06 -2.98
CA PHE A 22 -3.74 -26.87 -2.34
C PHE A 22 -3.93 -27.00 -0.82
N TRP A 23 -4.18 -25.88 -0.14
CA TRP A 23 -4.34 -25.86 1.31
C TRP A 23 -5.66 -26.48 1.80
N LYS A 24 -6.71 -26.49 0.96
CA LYS A 24 -7.99 -27.18 1.27
C LYS A 24 -7.82 -28.70 1.25
N VAL A 25 -7.07 -29.21 0.28
CA VAL A 25 -6.77 -30.65 0.16
C VAL A 25 -5.93 -31.15 1.35
N TRP A 26 -4.99 -30.33 1.85
CA TRP A 26 -4.18 -30.68 3.03
C TRP A 26 -4.90 -30.46 4.37
N ALA A 27 -6.03 -29.74 4.39
CA ALA A 27 -6.82 -29.46 5.59
C ALA A 27 -7.88 -30.54 5.89
N GLY A 28 -7.96 -31.62 5.11
CA GLY A 28 -8.81 -32.78 5.42
C GLY A 28 -10.31 -32.50 5.37
N THR A 29 -10.77 -31.62 4.46
CA THR A 29 -12.20 -31.54 4.13
C THR A 29 -12.44 -32.44 2.92
N GLU A 30 -12.81 -33.69 3.18
CA GLU A 30 -13.43 -34.54 2.16
C GLU A 30 -14.83 -33.99 1.84
N ASP A 31 -15.00 -33.49 0.63
CA ASP A 31 -16.10 -33.90 -0.26
C ASP A 31 -15.96 -33.19 -1.61
N GLY A 32 -15.92 -33.99 -2.68
CA GLY A 32 -16.08 -33.47 -4.05
C GLY A 32 -15.15 -34.07 -5.09
N VAL A 33 -15.45 -35.31 -5.48
CA VAL A 33 -15.33 -35.91 -6.84
C VAL A 33 -14.12 -35.50 -7.70
N CYS A 34 -13.24 -36.49 -7.90
CA CYS A 34 -12.15 -36.51 -8.86
C CYS A 34 -12.66 -36.28 -10.31
N SER A 35 -11.93 -35.49 -11.10
CA SER A 35 -12.00 -35.53 -12.56
C SER A 35 -10.59 -35.75 -13.14
N PRO A 36 -10.45 -36.50 -14.25
CA PRO A 36 -9.20 -37.13 -14.61
C PRO A 36 -8.24 -36.22 -15.39
N ASN A 37 -6.97 -36.57 -15.26
CA ASN A 37 -5.76 -35.92 -15.75
C ASN A 37 -5.76 -35.60 -17.26
N VAL A 38 -5.09 -34.50 -17.62
CA VAL A 38 -4.45 -34.33 -18.93
C VAL A 38 -2.94 -34.52 -18.75
N VAL A 39 -2.42 -35.60 -19.35
CA VAL A 39 -1.00 -35.92 -19.43
C VAL A 39 -0.41 -35.19 -20.62
N SER A 40 0.63 -34.38 -20.39
CA SER A 40 1.53 -33.93 -21.47
C SER A 40 2.80 -34.78 -21.41
N GLU A 41 3.01 -35.59 -22.45
CA GLU A 41 4.19 -36.40 -22.64
C GLU A 41 5.41 -35.54 -23.02
N SER A 42 6.57 -35.84 -22.44
CA SER A 42 7.87 -35.46 -23.01
C SER A 42 8.90 -36.60 -22.90
N GLN A 43 9.73 -36.69 -23.95
CA GLN A 43 10.57 -37.82 -24.36
C GLN A 43 11.82 -38.08 -23.47
N PRO A 44 12.47 -39.27 -23.58
CA PRO A 44 13.50 -39.71 -22.63
C PRO A 44 14.92 -39.29 -23.03
N VAL A 45 15.72 -38.85 -22.05
CA VAL A 45 17.18 -38.65 -22.18
C VAL A 45 17.93 -39.61 -21.25
N MET A 46 19.05 -40.15 -21.75
CA MET A 46 19.90 -41.22 -21.19
C MET A 46 20.52 -40.91 -19.81
N PRO A 47 20.88 -41.93 -18.99
CA PRO A 47 21.36 -41.75 -17.63
C PRO A 47 22.86 -41.47 -17.55
N HIS A 48 23.27 -40.55 -16.67
CA HIS A 48 24.66 -40.32 -16.27
C HIS A 48 24.84 -40.55 -14.75
N PRO A 49 26.06 -40.91 -14.30
CA PRO A 49 26.27 -41.59 -13.03
C PRO A 49 26.14 -40.66 -11.82
N ILE A 50 25.65 -41.28 -10.75
CA ILE A 50 25.35 -40.73 -9.44
C ILE A 50 26.58 -40.05 -8.83
N ARG A 51 26.50 -38.74 -8.61
CA ARG A 51 27.30 -38.05 -7.58
C ARG A 51 26.41 -37.80 -6.36
N GLN A 52 26.84 -38.32 -5.21
CA GLN A 52 26.25 -38.06 -3.90
C GLN A 52 26.44 -36.56 -3.55
N GLY A 53 25.46 -35.75 -3.86
CA GLY A 53 25.18 -34.47 -3.21
C GLY A 53 23.77 -34.55 -2.66
N LYS A 54 23.54 -34.12 -1.41
CA LYS A 54 22.18 -34.03 -0.84
C LYS A 54 21.32 -33.20 -1.81
N GLN A 55 20.37 -33.84 -2.50
CA GLN A 55 19.49 -33.16 -3.44
C GLN A 55 18.44 -32.42 -2.62
N VAL A 56 18.59 -31.10 -2.52
CA VAL A 56 17.66 -30.22 -1.81
C VAL A 56 16.51 -29.90 -2.74
N VAL A 57 15.28 -30.23 -2.32
CA VAL A 57 14.07 -29.87 -3.05
C VAL A 57 13.70 -28.43 -2.72
N THR A 58 13.56 -27.56 -3.72
CA THR A 58 13.11 -26.18 -3.53
C THR A 58 11.60 -26.10 -3.69
N VAL A 59 10.89 -25.66 -2.65
CA VAL A 59 9.46 -25.38 -2.68
C VAL A 59 9.26 -23.87 -2.77
N MET A 60 8.71 -23.38 -3.87
CA MET A 60 8.36 -21.97 -4.03
C MET A 60 6.88 -21.77 -3.71
N MET A 61 6.56 -20.89 -2.77
CA MET A 61 5.17 -20.58 -2.43
C MET A 61 5.02 -19.16 -1.94
N ASN A 62 3.93 -18.51 -2.32
CA ASN A 62 3.51 -17.25 -1.72
C ASN A 62 2.55 -17.54 -0.57
N LEU A 63 2.73 -16.83 0.54
CA LEU A 63 1.99 -17.10 1.77
C LEU A 63 1.07 -15.94 2.11
N SER A 64 -0.24 -16.21 2.20
CA SER A 64 -1.22 -15.22 2.63
C SER A 64 -2.08 -15.75 3.78
N LEU A 65 -1.92 -15.15 4.96
CA LEU A 65 -2.57 -15.54 6.21
C LEU A 65 -3.88 -14.79 6.38
N LYS A 66 -4.89 -15.15 5.58
CA LYS A 66 -6.19 -14.45 5.58
C LYS A 66 -7.20 -14.99 6.59
N SER A 67 -6.97 -16.18 7.17
CA SER A 67 -7.89 -16.79 8.14
C SER A 67 -7.15 -17.52 9.26
N ARG A 68 -7.85 -17.72 10.39
CA ARG A 68 -7.30 -18.49 11.52
C ARG A 68 -7.09 -19.97 11.20
N ASP A 69 -7.88 -20.54 10.29
CA ASP A 69 -7.74 -21.96 9.92
C ASP A 69 -6.52 -22.20 9.03
N LEU A 70 -6.19 -21.25 8.15
CA LEU A 70 -4.91 -21.26 7.42
C LEU A 70 -3.72 -21.25 8.40
N CYS A 71 -3.81 -20.53 9.52
CA CYS A 71 -2.79 -20.61 10.59
C CYS A 71 -2.67 -22.00 11.22
N LYS A 72 -3.73 -22.82 11.25
CA LYS A 72 -3.65 -24.21 11.75
C LYS A 72 -2.94 -25.11 10.73
N SER A 73 -3.32 -25.04 9.46
CA SER A 73 -2.65 -25.79 8.37
C SER A 73 -1.16 -25.45 8.28
N LEU A 74 -0.81 -24.19 8.55
CA LEU A 74 0.58 -23.75 8.60
C LEU A 74 1.38 -24.32 9.75
N LYS A 75 0.76 -24.70 10.87
CA LYS A 75 1.48 -25.41 11.94
C LYS A 75 1.97 -26.77 11.42
N TYR A 76 1.14 -27.48 10.65
CA TYR A 76 1.53 -28.74 10.03
C TYR A 76 2.62 -28.52 8.98
N PHE A 77 2.45 -27.54 8.09
CA PHE A 77 3.47 -27.19 7.11
C PHE A 77 4.81 -26.81 7.77
N HIS A 78 4.76 -25.97 8.80
CA HIS A 78 5.93 -25.58 9.57
C HIS A 78 6.62 -26.79 10.20
N SER A 79 5.87 -27.69 10.84
CA SER A 79 6.42 -28.92 11.40
C SER A 79 7.05 -29.81 10.32
N TRP A 80 6.34 -29.99 9.19
CA TRP A 80 6.78 -30.78 8.05
C TRP A 80 8.08 -30.24 7.42
N ALA A 81 8.16 -28.91 7.26
CA ALA A 81 9.32 -28.24 6.68
C ALA A 81 10.51 -28.22 7.63
N LYS A 82 10.27 -27.96 8.92
CA LYS A 82 11.32 -27.98 9.96
C LYS A 82 11.98 -29.35 10.08
N GLN A 83 11.23 -30.44 9.95
CA GLN A 83 11.75 -31.80 9.93
C GLN A 83 12.61 -32.13 8.69
N ARG A 84 12.46 -31.36 7.60
CA ARG A 84 13.09 -31.63 6.29
C ARG A 84 14.12 -30.58 5.90
N LYS A 85 14.57 -29.73 6.83
CA LYS A 85 15.46 -28.59 6.56
C LYS A 85 16.76 -28.96 5.83
N ASP A 86 17.28 -30.18 6.02
CA ASP A 86 18.52 -30.66 5.38
C ASP A 86 18.34 -31.10 3.91
N VAL A 87 17.10 -31.30 3.47
CA VAL A 87 16.75 -31.87 2.16
C VAL A 87 15.72 -31.03 1.42
N MET A 88 15.29 -29.92 2.01
CA MET A 88 14.25 -29.06 1.45
C MET A 88 14.46 -27.60 1.84
N GLN A 89 14.32 -26.72 0.87
CA GLN A 89 14.31 -25.27 1.05
C GLN A 89 12.93 -24.72 0.67
N VAL A 90 12.39 -23.82 1.49
CA VAL A 90 11.13 -23.13 1.15
C VAL A 90 11.44 -21.67 0.84
N ILE A 91 11.09 -21.25 -0.38
CA ILE A 91 11.25 -19.88 -0.87
C ILE A 91 9.89 -19.22 -0.89
N CYS A 92 9.79 -18.07 -0.22
CA CYS A 92 8.60 -17.24 -0.21
C CYS A 92 8.97 -15.83 -0.68
N GLU A 93 8.42 -15.40 -1.81
CA GLU A 93 8.66 -14.06 -2.36
C GLU A 93 7.64 -13.06 -1.83
N LYS A 94 6.39 -13.49 -1.61
CA LYS A 94 5.30 -12.63 -1.10
C LYS A 94 4.69 -13.19 0.17
N LEU A 95 4.78 -12.41 1.24
CA LEU A 95 4.22 -12.73 2.56
C LEU A 95 3.15 -11.70 2.95
N GLU A 96 1.94 -12.18 3.24
CA GLU A 96 0.81 -11.34 3.64
C GLU A 96 0.20 -11.82 4.96
N PHE A 97 0.01 -10.87 5.88
CA PHE A 97 -0.71 -11.06 7.14
C PHE A 97 -2.07 -10.37 7.05
N GLY A 98 -3.11 -11.15 6.71
CA GLY A 98 -4.51 -10.71 6.67
C GLY A 98 -5.23 -10.81 8.02
N VAL A 99 -4.73 -11.62 8.95
CA VAL A 99 -5.17 -11.69 10.36
C VAL A 99 -3.96 -11.62 11.30
N ILE A 100 -4.19 -11.24 12.57
CA ILE A 100 -3.16 -11.34 13.61
C ILE A 100 -2.81 -12.82 13.80
N PRO A 101 -1.55 -13.24 13.64
CA PRO A 101 -1.16 -14.62 13.85
C PRO A 101 -1.44 -15.06 15.30
N VAL A 102 -2.13 -16.21 15.46
CA VAL A 102 -2.30 -16.87 16.78
C VAL A 102 -1.00 -17.53 17.23
N TYR A 103 -0.11 -17.81 16.28
CA TYR A 103 1.24 -18.32 16.48
C TYR A 103 2.23 -17.17 16.38
N SER A 104 3.39 -17.25 17.05
CA SER A 104 4.44 -16.23 16.94
C SER A 104 4.75 -15.99 15.46
N SER A 105 4.56 -14.75 14.99
CA SER A 105 4.79 -14.34 13.60
C SER A 105 6.24 -14.57 13.16
N LEU A 106 7.19 -14.55 14.10
CA LEU A 106 8.59 -14.90 13.85
C LEU A 106 8.79 -16.38 13.52
N ASN A 107 7.99 -17.29 14.10
CA ASN A 107 8.21 -18.72 13.90
C ASN A 107 7.91 -19.12 12.44
N ILE A 108 7.05 -18.37 11.76
CA ILE A 108 6.81 -18.55 10.32
C ILE A 108 8.12 -18.35 9.54
N LEU A 109 8.95 -17.40 9.94
CA LEU A 109 10.24 -17.11 9.33
C LEU A 109 11.33 -18.16 9.67
N GLU A 110 11.07 -19.14 10.56
CA GLU A 110 11.99 -20.27 10.75
C GLU A 110 11.98 -21.25 9.56
N VAL A 111 10.90 -21.22 8.77
CA VAL A 111 10.67 -22.16 7.66
C VAL A 111 11.09 -21.58 6.33
N PHE A 112 10.88 -20.26 6.16
CA PHE A 112 11.24 -19.56 4.94
C PHE A 112 12.59 -18.90 5.10
N GLU A 113 13.36 -18.85 4.01
CA GLU A 113 14.54 -17.99 3.95
C GLU A 113 14.08 -16.52 3.87
N PRO A 114 14.22 -15.69 4.93
CA PRO A 114 13.62 -14.35 4.96
C PRO A 114 14.21 -13.43 3.90
N SER A 115 15.47 -13.67 3.53
CA SER A 115 16.13 -12.91 2.46
C SER A 115 15.48 -13.11 1.09
N CYS A 116 14.67 -14.15 0.87
CA CYS A 116 13.95 -14.34 -0.39
C CYS A 116 12.67 -13.49 -0.49
N ILE A 117 12.19 -12.91 0.61
CA ILE A 117 10.95 -12.13 0.64
C ILE A 117 11.19 -10.78 -0.05
N GLN A 118 10.39 -10.51 -1.08
CA GLN A 118 10.41 -9.27 -1.87
C GLN A 118 9.20 -8.38 -1.55
N GLU A 119 8.07 -8.97 -1.19
CA GLU A 119 6.86 -8.23 -0.79
C GLU A 119 6.34 -8.68 0.58
N LEU A 120 6.17 -7.73 1.48
CA LEU A 120 5.56 -7.94 2.80
C LEU A 120 4.35 -7.03 2.95
N ALA A 121 3.19 -7.62 3.28
CA ALA A 121 1.97 -6.89 3.57
C ALA A 121 1.39 -7.27 4.94
N VAL A 122 1.42 -6.35 5.90
CA VAL A 122 0.70 -6.45 7.17
C VAL A 122 -0.61 -5.70 7.02
N LYS A 123 -1.69 -6.42 6.66
CA LYS A 123 -3.03 -5.83 6.43
C LYS A 123 -3.93 -5.88 7.66
N ALA A 124 -3.69 -6.84 8.56
CA ALA A 124 -4.39 -6.93 9.82
C ALA A 124 -4.00 -5.80 10.78
N CYS A 125 -4.94 -5.34 11.61
CA CYS A 125 -4.66 -4.38 12.68
C CYS A 125 -3.76 -5.03 13.74
N TRP A 126 -2.44 -4.93 13.59
CA TRP A 126 -1.48 -5.36 14.60
C TRP A 126 -1.37 -4.30 15.70
N ASP A 127 -1.15 -4.74 16.94
CA ASP A 127 -0.71 -3.79 17.96
C ASP A 127 0.80 -3.49 17.80
N LEU A 128 1.22 -2.32 18.31
CA LEU A 128 2.61 -1.87 18.24
C LEU A 128 3.60 -2.92 18.79
N ARG A 129 3.21 -3.64 19.85
CA ARG A 129 4.02 -4.70 20.45
C ARG A 129 4.21 -5.86 19.48
N THR A 130 3.16 -6.32 18.82
CA THR A 130 3.20 -7.43 17.87
C THR A 130 4.12 -7.11 16.70
N LEU A 131 4.03 -5.88 16.17
CA LEU A 131 4.93 -5.42 15.12
C LEU A 131 6.39 -5.35 15.60
N ALA A 132 6.62 -4.84 16.82
CA ALA A 132 7.96 -4.81 17.41
C ALA A 132 8.55 -6.21 17.64
N MET A 133 7.74 -7.16 18.09
CA MET A 133 8.18 -8.55 18.21
C MET A 133 8.52 -9.19 16.85
N PHE A 134 7.86 -8.76 15.77
CA PHE A 134 8.16 -9.23 14.42
C PHE A 134 9.33 -8.51 13.77
N ALA A 135 9.69 -7.32 14.26
CA ALA A 135 10.69 -6.44 13.66
C ALA A 135 12.05 -7.13 13.35
N PRO A 136 12.62 -8.00 14.21
CA PRO A 136 13.85 -8.71 13.87
C PRO A 136 13.75 -9.53 12.57
N GLY A 137 12.57 -10.10 12.30
CA GLY A 137 12.28 -10.81 11.06
C GLY A 137 12.23 -9.89 9.84
N LEU A 138 11.68 -8.68 9.99
CA LEU A 138 11.71 -7.65 8.94
C LEU A 138 13.15 -7.28 8.56
N GLY A 139 14.05 -7.12 9.55
CA GLY A 139 15.46 -6.82 9.30
C GLY A 139 16.22 -7.91 8.54
N GLN A 140 15.72 -9.14 8.53
CA GLN A 140 16.32 -10.25 7.77
C GLN A 140 15.89 -10.25 6.28
N MET A 141 14.85 -9.49 5.92
CA MET A 141 14.31 -9.41 4.55
C MET A 141 15.12 -8.44 3.68
N ARG A 142 16.40 -8.77 3.45
CA ARG A 142 17.35 -7.88 2.73
C ARG A 142 17.00 -7.60 1.27
N ASN A 143 16.13 -8.42 0.66
CA ASN A 143 15.65 -8.22 -0.71
C ASN A 143 14.24 -7.63 -0.78
N LEU A 144 13.72 -7.11 0.33
CA LEU A 144 12.38 -6.52 0.37
C LEU A 144 12.31 -5.27 -0.50
N GLN A 145 11.43 -5.29 -1.49
CA GLN A 145 11.16 -4.20 -2.43
C GLN A 145 9.88 -3.46 -2.08
N LYS A 146 8.90 -4.16 -1.49
CA LYS A 146 7.59 -3.61 -1.14
C LYS A 146 7.21 -3.92 0.29
N LEU A 147 6.92 -2.87 1.06
CA LEU A 147 6.43 -2.97 2.43
C LEU A 147 5.09 -2.24 2.55
N LEU A 148 4.07 -2.98 2.97
CA LEU A 148 2.77 -2.42 3.35
C LEU A 148 2.50 -2.71 4.82
N VAL A 149 2.25 -1.66 5.59
CA VAL A 149 1.86 -1.73 6.99
C VAL A 149 0.57 -0.96 7.19
N ASN A 150 -0.47 -1.67 7.62
CA ASN A 150 -1.82 -1.16 7.76
C ASN A 150 -2.26 -1.13 9.23
N GLU A 151 -2.70 0.04 9.68
CA GLU A 151 -3.39 0.30 10.95
C GLU A 151 -2.71 -0.32 12.19
N ILE A 152 -1.59 0.27 12.60
CA ILE A 152 -0.90 -0.14 13.83
C ILE A 152 -1.49 0.62 15.01
N PHE A 153 -2.27 -0.09 15.82
CA PHE A 153 -2.89 0.51 17.00
C PHE A 153 -2.04 0.34 18.25
N THR A 154 -2.27 1.22 19.22
CA THR A 154 -1.71 1.08 20.57
C THR A 154 -2.86 0.80 21.53
N PRO A 155 -2.93 -0.38 22.15
CA PRO A 155 -3.98 -0.70 23.13
C PRO A 155 -4.06 0.33 24.27
N LEU A 156 -5.28 0.64 24.75
CA LEU A 156 -5.54 1.59 25.85
C LEU A 156 -4.65 1.35 27.08
N LYS A 157 -4.46 0.08 27.46
CA LYS A 157 -3.60 -0.33 28.58
C LYS A 157 -2.14 0.15 28.46
N TRP A 158 -1.65 0.34 27.25
CA TRP A 158 -0.27 0.79 27.02
C TRP A 158 -0.15 2.29 26.87
N PHE A 159 -1.25 3.06 26.88
CA PHE A 159 -1.17 4.49 26.62
C PHE A 159 -0.27 5.23 27.60
N ARG A 160 -0.28 4.79 28.87
CA ARG A 160 0.42 5.43 29.98
C ARG A 160 1.91 5.08 30.05
N ASN A 161 2.36 4.01 29.39
CA ASN A 161 3.77 3.60 29.42
C ASN A 161 4.51 4.14 28.19
N ARG A 162 4.99 5.38 28.28
CA ARG A 162 5.69 6.07 27.19
C ARG A 162 7.00 5.36 26.83
N GLU A 163 7.80 4.98 27.82
CA GLU A 163 9.11 4.33 27.62
C GLU A 163 8.99 3.03 26.82
N MET A 164 8.01 2.19 27.15
CA MET A 164 7.80 0.93 26.43
C MET A 164 7.37 1.18 24.97
N LYS A 165 6.54 2.20 24.70
CA LYS A 165 6.17 2.57 23.33
C LYS A 165 7.38 3.07 22.53
N GLU A 166 8.22 3.87 23.17
CA GLU A 166 9.46 4.35 22.55
C GLU A 166 10.38 3.18 22.22
N TRP A 167 10.52 2.22 23.13
CA TRP A 167 11.29 1.00 22.90
C TRP A 167 10.75 0.21 21.70
N TRP A 168 9.45 -0.09 21.66
CA TRP A 168 8.85 -0.79 20.51
C TRP A 168 8.99 -0.02 19.20
N SER A 169 8.82 1.31 19.22
CA SER A 169 8.96 2.15 18.03
C SER A 169 10.40 2.09 17.50
N ARG A 170 11.39 2.21 18.40
CA ARG A 170 12.82 2.10 18.05
C ARG A 170 13.16 0.72 17.50
N GLU A 171 12.61 -0.34 18.07
CA GLU A 171 12.84 -1.72 17.61
C GLU A 171 12.34 -1.95 16.18
N ILE A 172 11.24 -1.29 15.79
CA ILE A 172 10.72 -1.36 14.42
C ILE A 172 11.56 -0.48 13.49
N ILE A 173 11.83 0.76 13.88
CA ILE A 173 12.51 1.76 13.05
C ILE A 173 13.95 1.32 12.74
N SER A 174 14.66 0.71 13.70
CA SER A 174 16.04 0.25 13.51
C SER A 174 16.18 -0.74 12.34
N GLN A 175 15.13 -1.48 12.02
CA GLN A 175 15.15 -2.50 10.97
C GLN A 175 15.14 -1.90 9.56
N PHE A 176 14.68 -0.65 9.39
CA PHE A 176 14.68 0.02 8.08
C PHE A 176 16.09 0.18 7.51
N SER A 177 17.12 0.18 8.35
CA SER A 177 18.52 0.19 7.91
C SER A 177 18.95 -1.06 7.14
N HIS A 178 18.21 -2.16 7.25
CA HIS A 178 18.48 -3.38 6.51
C HIS A 178 17.69 -3.48 5.20
N LEU A 179 16.72 -2.58 4.95
CA LEU A 179 15.80 -2.62 3.81
C LEU A 179 16.35 -1.82 2.62
N THR A 180 17.58 -2.10 2.21
CA THR A 180 18.31 -1.29 1.23
C THR A 180 17.72 -1.35 -0.19
N LYS A 181 16.92 -2.37 -0.51
CA LYS A 181 16.25 -2.55 -1.82
C LYS A 181 14.80 -2.05 -1.84
N LEU A 182 14.34 -1.41 -0.77
CA LEU A 182 12.96 -0.97 -0.67
C LEU A 182 12.66 0.15 -1.68
N GLN A 183 11.62 -0.04 -2.49
CA GLN A 183 11.19 0.91 -3.52
C GLN A 183 9.74 1.37 -3.33
N HIS A 184 8.90 0.54 -2.70
CA HIS A 184 7.49 0.83 -2.47
C HIS A 184 7.14 0.73 -0.99
N LEU A 185 6.82 1.87 -0.39
CA LEU A 185 6.52 1.98 1.04
C LEU A 185 5.10 2.50 1.25
N TYR A 186 4.26 1.67 1.87
CA TYR A 186 2.88 2.01 2.23
C TYR A 186 2.70 1.92 3.75
N LEU A 187 2.52 3.06 4.39
CA LEU A 187 2.30 3.21 5.83
C LEU A 187 0.95 3.87 6.04
N ASN A 188 -0.05 3.10 6.43
CA ASN A 188 -1.40 3.59 6.64
C ASN A 188 -1.80 3.50 8.12
N GLY A 189 -2.15 4.60 8.77
CA GLY A 189 -2.57 4.59 10.17
C GLY A 189 -1.47 4.17 11.14
N VAL A 190 -0.22 4.57 10.87
CA VAL A 190 0.98 4.19 11.65
C VAL A 190 1.43 5.37 12.52
N PHE A 191 0.76 5.57 13.66
CA PHE A 191 0.94 6.77 14.48
C PHE A 191 2.29 6.90 15.19
N PHE A 192 3.06 5.80 15.31
CA PHE A 192 4.39 5.87 15.89
C PHE A 192 5.42 6.56 14.97
N LEU A 193 5.05 6.95 13.74
CA LEU A 193 5.95 7.69 12.84
C LEU A 193 6.10 9.17 13.19
N ASN A 194 5.15 9.75 13.94
CA ASN A 194 5.16 11.17 14.28
C ASN A 194 6.49 11.56 14.94
N GLU A 195 7.16 12.58 14.39
CA GLU A 195 8.48 13.09 14.77
C GLU A 195 9.65 12.11 14.61
N ARG A 196 9.45 11.03 13.84
CA ARG A 196 10.45 9.98 13.61
C ARG A 196 10.54 9.54 12.15
N LEU A 197 9.89 10.25 11.22
CA LEU A 197 9.91 9.88 9.81
C LEU A 197 11.34 9.91 9.25
N ASP A 198 12.14 10.85 9.74
CA ASP A 198 13.56 10.98 9.43
C ASP A 198 14.36 9.74 9.81
N GLN A 199 14.04 9.06 10.92
CA GLN A 199 14.71 7.84 11.36
C GLN A 199 14.33 6.63 10.50
N VAL A 200 13.16 6.66 9.86
CA VAL A 200 12.72 5.60 8.94
C VAL A 200 13.37 5.76 7.57
N LEU A 201 13.34 6.97 7.02
CA LEU A 201 13.73 7.21 5.63
C LEU A 201 15.24 7.44 5.45
N ARG A 202 15.98 7.89 6.48
CA ARG A 202 17.42 8.21 6.36
C ARG A 202 18.31 7.05 5.96
N TYR A 203 17.87 5.82 6.20
CA TYR A 203 18.66 4.62 5.92
C TYR A 203 18.29 3.96 4.59
N LEU A 204 17.30 4.50 3.87
CA LEU A 204 16.93 3.99 2.56
C LEU A 204 17.91 4.53 1.53
N GLU A 205 18.82 3.66 1.09
CA GLU A 205 19.82 3.98 0.06
C GLU A 205 19.19 4.02 -1.34
N SER A 206 18.24 3.12 -1.61
CA SER A 206 17.52 3.10 -2.89
C SER A 206 16.51 4.24 -2.96
N PRO A 207 16.37 4.90 -4.11
CA PRO A 207 15.28 5.83 -4.33
C PRO A 207 13.94 5.09 -4.31
N LEU A 208 12.98 5.62 -3.58
CA LEU A 208 11.60 5.15 -3.58
C LEU A 208 10.92 5.57 -4.88
N GLU A 209 10.18 4.64 -5.46
CA GLU A 209 9.26 4.90 -6.56
C GLU A 209 7.85 5.20 -6.04
N THR A 210 7.47 4.57 -4.92
CA THR A 210 6.15 4.74 -4.31
C THR A 210 6.25 5.03 -2.83
N LEU A 211 5.59 6.12 -2.41
CA LEU A 211 5.42 6.47 -1.02
C LEU A 211 3.96 6.79 -0.73
N ALA A 212 3.34 5.98 0.12
CA ALA A 212 2.01 6.24 0.65
C ALA A 212 2.10 6.34 2.18
N ILE A 213 1.93 7.54 2.73
CA ILE A 213 1.81 7.77 4.18
C ILE A 213 0.40 8.30 4.42
N THR A 214 -0.54 7.41 4.72
CA THR A 214 -1.97 7.73 4.77
C THR A 214 -2.53 7.60 6.18
N ARG A 215 -3.48 8.46 6.55
CA ARG A 215 -4.12 8.47 7.89
C ARG A 215 -3.12 8.47 9.06
N CYS A 216 -1.91 9.00 8.84
CA CYS A 216 -0.86 9.14 9.84
C CYS A 216 -0.83 10.57 10.39
N LYS A 217 -0.22 10.75 11.57
CA LYS A 217 0.12 12.07 12.08
C LYS A 217 1.56 12.39 11.66
N LEU A 218 1.73 13.45 10.90
CA LEU A 218 3.04 14.00 10.52
C LEU A 218 3.21 15.37 11.16
N SER A 219 4.35 15.61 11.78
CA SER A 219 4.72 16.92 12.33
C SER A 219 5.33 17.81 11.25
N GLU A 220 5.59 19.08 11.59
CA GLU A 220 6.35 19.97 10.71
C GLU A 220 7.80 19.47 10.50
N SER A 221 8.42 18.85 11.51
CA SER A 221 9.76 18.27 11.36
C SER A 221 9.77 17.09 10.39
N ASP A 222 8.75 16.23 10.45
CA ASP A 222 8.58 15.12 9.51
C ASP A 222 8.44 15.63 8.08
N MET A 223 7.58 16.62 7.85
CA MET A 223 7.36 17.20 6.52
C MET A 223 8.58 17.96 6.01
N ARG A 224 9.31 18.66 6.89
CA ARG A 224 10.57 19.33 6.55
C ARG A 224 11.61 18.31 6.10
N TYR A 225 11.78 17.23 6.86
CA TYR A 225 12.68 16.16 6.47
C TYR A 225 12.26 15.51 5.16
N LEU A 226 10.97 15.19 5.00
CA LEU A 226 10.44 14.57 3.78
C LEU A 226 10.73 15.42 2.54
N SER A 227 10.54 16.74 2.62
CA SER A 227 10.87 17.67 1.52
C SER A 227 12.37 17.71 1.16
N GLN A 228 13.24 17.26 2.07
CA GLN A 228 14.71 17.29 1.91
C GLN A 228 15.31 15.89 1.69
N CYS A 229 14.57 14.82 1.93
CA CYS A 229 15.07 13.46 1.87
C CYS A 229 15.53 13.07 0.44
N PRO A 230 16.75 12.54 0.24
CA PRO A 230 17.22 12.12 -1.07
C PRO A 230 16.42 10.95 -1.66
N SER A 231 16.01 10.00 -0.81
CA SER A 231 15.33 8.77 -1.23
C SER A 231 13.95 9.02 -1.85
N VAL A 232 13.34 10.19 -1.67
CA VAL A 232 12.04 10.51 -2.28
C VAL A 232 12.14 11.24 -3.62
N SER A 233 13.34 11.57 -4.11
CA SER A 233 13.51 12.39 -5.31
C SER A 233 13.00 11.77 -6.63
N GLN A 234 12.77 10.46 -6.67
CA GLN A 234 12.34 9.73 -7.86
C GLN A 234 10.91 9.17 -7.75
N LEU A 235 10.12 9.66 -6.78
CA LEU A 235 8.76 9.16 -6.60
C LEU A 235 7.90 9.38 -7.85
N THR A 236 7.28 8.29 -8.31
CA THR A 236 6.23 8.32 -9.33
C THR A 236 4.85 8.33 -8.68
N TYR A 237 4.72 7.81 -7.46
CA TYR A 237 3.48 7.77 -6.70
C TYR A 237 3.67 8.38 -5.31
N LEU A 238 2.88 9.43 -5.02
CA LEU A 238 2.80 10.04 -3.69
C LEU A 238 1.35 10.05 -3.20
N ASP A 239 1.10 9.45 -2.04
CA ASP A 239 -0.20 9.44 -1.39
C ASP A 239 -0.08 9.85 0.08
N GLN A 240 -0.65 11.01 0.41
CA GLN A 240 -0.73 11.51 1.79
C GLN A 240 -2.19 11.62 2.27
N SER A 241 -3.09 10.82 1.68
CA SER A 241 -4.51 10.86 1.99
C SER A 241 -4.78 10.70 3.50
N GLY A 242 -5.59 11.59 4.06
CA GLY A 242 -5.94 11.61 5.48
C GLY A 242 -4.86 12.15 6.41
N VAL A 243 -3.74 12.67 5.89
CA VAL A 243 -2.78 13.48 6.68
C VAL A 243 -3.27 14.92 6.72
N THR A 244 -3.51 15.45 7.92
CA THR A 244 -4.03 16.82 8.09
C THR A 244 -2.94 17.88 7.93
N PHE A 245 -3.08 18.77 6.94
CA PHE A 245 -2.20 19.93 6.77
C PHE A 245 -2.72 21.21 7.41
N LEU A 246 -3.91 21.23 8.01
CA LEU A 246 -4.58 22.45 8.52
C LEU A 246 -3.69 23.38 9.37
N TYR A 247 -2.79 22.81 10.19
CA TYR A 247 -1.91 23.55 11.11
C TYR A 247 -0.47 23.70 10.61
N LEU A 248 -0.18 23.24 9.39
CA LEU A 248 1.13 23.36 8.77
C LEU A 248 1.14 24.63 7.93
N SER A 249 1.70 25.71 8.49
CA SER A 249 1.74 27.05 7.91
C SER A 249 2.84 27.25 6.83
N ASN A 250 3.50 26.17 6.40
CA ASN A 250 4.77 26.23 5.68
C ASN A 250 4.62 25.54 4.30
N PRO A 251 5.20 26.07 3.20
CA PRO A 251 5.11 25.49 1.85
C PRO A 251 5.89 24.17 1.68
N LEU A 252 5.97 23.33 2.71
CA LEU A 252 6.71 22.07 2.73
C LEU A 252 6.15 21.07 1.71
N LEU A 253 4.83 21.03 1.54
CA LEU A 253 4.21 20.19 0.53
C LEU A 253 4.51 20.70 -0.89
N GLY A 254 4.55 22.02 -1.09
CA GLY A 254 5.00 22.63 -2.35
C GLY A 254 6.45 22.27 -2.67
N ARG A 255 7.36 22.44 -1.71
CA ARG A 255 8.77 22.06 -1.83
C ARG A 255 8.98 20.57 -2.09
N LEU A 256 8.17 19.71 -1.48
CA LEU A 256 8.19 18.29 -1.80
C LEU A 256 7.83 18.07 -3.28
N LEU A 257 6.74 18.67 -3.77
CA LEU A 257 6.32 18.56 -5.16
C LEU A 257 7.34 19.14 -6.16
N GLU A 258 8.03 20.24 -5.83
CA GLU A 258 9.07 20.86 -6.68
C GLU A 258 10.13 19.84 -7.11
N ARG A 259 10.47 18.93 -6.19
CA ARG A 259 11.45 17.86 -6.42
C ARG A 259 10.92 16.72 -7.29
N LEU A 260 9.61 16.57 -7.37
CA LEU A 260 8.93 15.48 -8.08
C LEU A 260 8.37 15.92 -9.44
N THR A 261 8.62 17.17 -9.84
CA THR A 261 8.11 17.76 -11.10
C THR A 261 8.43 16.92 -12.34
N ALA A 262 9.60 16.27 -12.37
CA ALA A 262 10.03 15.43 -13.49
C ALA A 262 9.52 13.98 -13.45
N THR A 263 9.03 13.48 -12.32
CA THR A 263 8.83 12.04 -12.07
C THR A 263 7.41 11.67 -11.64
N LEU A 264 6.69 12.57 -10.97
CA LEU A 264 5.41 12.28 -10.34
C LEU A 264 4.33 11.97 -11.38
N GLN A 265 3.72 10.79 -11.26
CA GLN A 265 2.62 10.31 -12.09
C GLN A 265 1.30 10.28 -11.33
N THR A 266 1.33 10.04 -10.02
CA THR A 266 0.12 9.98 -9.19
C THR A 266 0.29 10.79 -7.91
N LEU A 267 -0.62 11.73 -7.69
CA LEU A 267 -0.69 12.53 -6.47
C LEU A 267 -2.04 12.37 -5.78
N LYS A 268 -2.03 11.83 -4.56
CA LYS A 268 -3.24 11.69 -3.74
C LYS A 268 -3.11 12.48 -2.45
N LEU A 269 -3.95 13.51 -2.34
CA LEU A 269 -4.10 14.38 -1.19
C LEU A 269 -5.56 14.37 -0.72
N LYS A 270 -6.18 13.19 -0.69
CA LYS A 270 -7.60 13.03 -0.32
C LYS A 270 -7.78 13.23 1.18
N GLY A 271 -8.71 14.10 1.59
CA GLY A 271 -9.07 14.26 3.00
C GLY A 271 -7.96 14.84 3.86
N CYS A 272 -7.12 15.70 3.28
CA CYS A 272 -5.96 16.28 3.95
C CYS A 272 -6.26 17.60 4.68
N MET A 273 -7.54 18.00 4.72
CA MET A 273 -8.00 19.29 5.27
C MET A 273 -7.31 20.50 4.63
N LEU A 274 -6.99 20.41 3.33
CA LEU A 274 -6.41 21.53 2.59
C LEU A 274 -7.42 22.66 2.49
N MET A 275 -6.95 23.86 2.82
CA MET A 275 -7.68 25.13 2.72
C MET A 275 -7.21 25.94 1.51
N ASN A 276 -7.96 26.99 1.16
CA ASN A 276 -7.71 27.82 -0.02
C ASN A 276 -6.28 28.38 -0.11
N PHE A 277 -5.69 28.80 1.01
CA PHE A 277 -4.33 29.38 1.03
C PHE A 277 -3.26 28.33 0.69
N GLN A 278 -3.42 27.09 1.20
CA GLN A 278 -2.45 26.01 1.01
C GLN A 278 -2.41 25.52 -0.42
N ILE A 279 -3.56 25.53 -1.12
CA ILE A 279 -3.58 25.22 -2.55
C ILE A 279 -2.68 26.18 -3.31
N GLY A 280 -2.75 27.49 -3.01
CA GLY A 280 -1.91 28.50 -3.66
C GLY A 280 -0.42 28.17 -3.63
N ASP A 281 0.06 27.64 -2.50
CA ASP A 281 1.47 27.23 -2.33
C ASP A 281 1.85 25.99 -3.15
N LEU A 282 0.88 25.15 -3.51
CA LEU A 282 1.11 23.94 -4.31
C LEU A 282 1.14 24.20 -5.82
N LEU A 283 0.41 25.21 -6.28
CA LEU A 283 0.20 25.45 -7.71
C LEU A 283 1.49 25.62 -8.52
N PRO A 284 2.52 26.37 -8.08
CA PRO A 284 3.74 26.54 -8.85
C PRO A 284 4.40 25.19 -9.16
N ALA A 285 4.61 24.36 -8.15
CA ALA A 285 5.22 23.05 -8.29
C ALA A 285 4.33 22.07 -9.08
N LEU A 286 3.05 22.01 -8.73
CA LEU A 286 2.10 21.09 -9.36
C LEU A 286 1.95 21.35 -10.87
N SER A 287 1.95 22.62 -11.29
CA SER A 287 1.87 23.00 -12.70
C SER A 287 3.06 22.51 -13.54
N GLN A 288 4.18 22.17 -12.90
CA GLN A 288 5.40 21.66 -13.54
C GLN A 288 5.50 20.12 -13.52
N CYS A 289 4.55 19.42 -12.91
CA CYS A 289 4.50 17.96 -12.87
C CYS A 289 4.09 17.35 -14.23
N SER A 290 4.97 17.44 -15.23
CA SER A 290 4.67 17.05 -16.63
C SER A 290 4.32 15.57 -16.83
N GLN A 291 4.71 14.70 -15.88
CA GLN A 291 4.43 13.27 -15.90
C GLN A 291 3.10 12.89 -15.24
N LEU A 292 2.38 13.84 -14.67
CA LEU A 292 1.20 13.59 -13.83
C LEU A 292 0.04 13.02 -14.66
N VAL A 293 -0.46 11.86 -14.23
CA VAL A 293 -1.54 11.09 -14.85
C VAL A 293 -2.80 11.10 -13.98
N GLU A 294 -2.63 11.07 -12.65
CA GLU A 294 -3.73 11.03 -11.69
C GLU A 294 -3.55 12.05 -10.57
N VAL A 295 -4.62 12.81 -10.27
CA VAL A 295 -4.72 13.64 -9.06
C VAL A 295 -5.98 13.34 -8.27
N ASN A 296 -5.86 13.34 -6.94
CA ASN A 296 -6.99 13.19 -6.04
C ASN A 296 -6.94 14.19 -4.88
N PHE A 297 -7.84 15.16 -4.90
CA PHE A 297 -8.05 16.19 -3.88
C PHE A 297 -9.39 16.04 -3.16
N VAL A 298 -10.11 14.93 -3.33
CA VAL A 298 -11.44 14.73 -2.75
C VAL A 298 -11.40 14.89 -1.23
N HIS A 299 -12.50 15.37 -0.62
CA HIS A 299 -12.61 15.64 0.82
C HIS A 299 -11.67 16.72 1.37
N ASN A 300 -11.19 17.65 0.54
CA ASN A 300 -10.63 18.93 1.00
C ASN A 300 -11.69 20.04 1.01
N PHE A 301 -11.36 21.20 1.56
CA PHE A 301 -12.27 22.33 1.76
C PHE A 301 -11.86 23.49 0.87
N LEU A 302 -12.23 23.41 -0.41
CA LEU A 302 -11.82 24.37 -1.44
C LEU A 302 -13.02 25.16 -1.95
N SER A 303 -12.86 26.47 -2.10
CA SER A 303 -13.85 27.34 -2.76
C SER A 303 -13.89 27.10 -4.26
N VAL A 304 -14.98 27.54 -4.91
CA VAL A 304 -15.06 27.60 -6.39
C VAL A 304 -13.85 28.35 -6.96
N SER A 305 -13.45 29.47 -6.35
CA SER A 305 -12.32 30.28 -6.82
C SER A 305 -10.97 29.55 -6.73
N SER A 306 -10.72 28.79 -5.65
CA SER A 306 -9.50 28.00 -5.51
C SER A 306 -9.48 26.80 -6.44
N LEU A 307 -10.63 26.16 -6.65
CA LEU A 307 -10.77 25.08 -7.64
C LEU A 307 -10.51 25.60 -9.05
N LYS A 308 -11.09 26.73 -9.46
CA LYS A 308 -10.78 27.36 -10.77
C LYS A 308 -9.28 27.57 -10.97
N LYS A 309 -8.59 28.11 -9.96
CA LYS A 309 -7.12 28.28 -10.02
C LYS A 309 -6.42 26.93 -10.19
N LEU A 310 -6.76 25.94 -9.38
CA LEU A 310 -6.17 24.59 -9.47
C LEU A 310 -6.34 23.97 -10.85
N LEU A 311 -7.55 24.04 -11.41
CA LEU A 311 -7.87 23.53 -12.74
C LEU A 311 -7.05 24.25 -13.82
N LEU A 312 -7.03 25.59 -13.82
CA LEU A 312 -6.27 26.38 -14.80
C LEU A 312 -4.76 26.10 -14.74
N HIS A 313 -4.20 25.93 -13.54
CA HIS A 313 -2.77 25.62 -13.36
C HIS A 313 -2.40 24.19 -13.78
N THR A 314 -3.37 23.27 -13.81
CA THR A 314 -3.16 21.86 -14.22
C THR A 314 -3.62 21.59 -15.65
N ALA A 315 -4.27 22.55 -16.31
CA ALA A 315 -4.82 22.39 -17.66
C ALA A 315 -3.75 22.05 -18.73
N ASN A 316 -2.52 22.53 -18.57
CA ASN A 316 -1.42 22.24 -19.50
C ASN A 316 -0.77 20.86 -19.30
N LEU A 317 -1.17 20.11 -18.27
CA LEU A 317 -0.62 18.77 -17.97
C LEU A 317 -1.23 17.73 -18.92
N ARG A 318 -0.62 17.57 -20.10
CA ARG A 318 -1.13 16.72 -21.20
C ARG A 318 -1.33 15.25 -20.87
N LYS A 319 -0.63 14.74 -19.85
CA LYS A 319 -0.72 13.34 -19.41
C LYS A 319 -1.81 13.11 -18.37
N LEU A 320 -2.43 14.16 -17.84
CA LEU A 320 -3.43 14.05 -16.80
C LEU A 320 -4.71 13.45 -17.39
N THR A 321 -5.07 12.25 -16.93
CA THR A 321 -6.23 11.50 -17.45
C THR A 321 -7.32 11.30 -16.41
N LEU A 322 -6.96 11.26 -15.12
CA LEU A 322 -7.90 11.06 -14.01
C LEU A 322 -7.76 12.18 -12.98
N GLU A 323 -8.82 12.95 -12.81
CA GLU A 323 -8.84 14.10 -11.91
C GLU A 323 -10.03 13.99 -10.97
N MET A 324 -9.75 13.94 -9.67
CA MET A 324 -10.79 13.87 -8.64
C MET A 324 -10.68 15.08 -7.71
N TYR A 325 -11.67 15.96 -7.76
CA TYR A 325 -11.73 17.19 -6.98
C TYR A 325 -12.84 17.13 -5.92
N PRO A 326 -12.70 17.87 -4.81
CA PRO A 326 -13.81 18.03 -3.88
C PRO A 326 -14.90 18.89 -4.52
N ALA A 327 -16.16 18.61 -4.21
CA ALA A 327 -17.23 19.56 -4.51
C ALA A 327 -16.94 20.90 -3.79
N PRO A 328 -17.19 22.06 -4.45
CA PRO A 328 -16.87 23.37 -3.90
C PRO A 328 -17.51 23.61 -2.53
N ALA A 329 -16.85 24.38 -1.67
CA ALA A 329 -17.37 24.69 -0.34
C ALA A 329 -18.75 25.37 -0.36
N GLU A 330 -19.05 26.13 -1.41
CA GLU A 330 -20.27 26.92 -1.63
C GLU A 330 -21.51 26.07 -1.94
N VAL A 331 -21.33 24.78 -2.27
CA VAL A 331 -22.45 23.86 -2.53
C VAL A 331 -23.09 23.35 -1.25
N TYR A 332 -22.44 23.53 -0.09
CA TYR A 332 -22.96 23.04 1.20
C TYR A 332 -23.74 24.13 1.93
N ASN A 333 -24.88 23.75 2.53
CA ASN A 333 -25.66 24.64 3.39
C ASN A 333 -25.02 24.76 4.79
N VAL A 334 -25.67 25.50 5.69
CA VAL A 334 -25.19 25.72 7.08
C VAL A 334 -25.03 24.45 7.91
N ILE A 335 -25.77 23.39 7.60
CA ILE A 335 -25.67 22.09 8.30
C ILE A 335 -24.71 21.11 7.60
N GLY A 336 -24.13 21.51 6.46
CA GLY A 336 -23.15 20.73 5.72
C GLY A 336 -23.73 19.77 4.68
N ASP A 337 -25.02 19.86 4.39
CA ASP A 337 -25.66 19.09 3.33
C ASP A 337 -25.50 19.78 1.96
N VAL A 338 -25.41 18.96 0.91
CA VAL A 338 -25.29 19.44 -0.48
C VAL A 338 -26.61 20.09 -0.91
N MET A 339 -26.55 21.29 -1.47
CA MET A 339 -27.65 21.93 -2.19
C MET A 339 -27.56 21.52 -3.67
N PRO A 340 -28.50 20.71 -4.20
CA PRO A 340 -28.40 20.16 -5.56
C PRO A 340 -28.20 21.21 -6.65
N ASP A 341 -29.03 22.26 -6.66
CA ASP A 341 -28.96 23.30 -7.69
C ASP A 341 -27.58 23.98 -7.74
N ARG A 342 -27.02 24.30 -6.57
CA ARG A 342 -25.68 24.89 -6.47
C ARG A 342 -24.58 23.90 -6.83
N PHE A 343 -24.76 22.62 -6.51
CA PHE A 343 -23.82 21.57 -6.88
C PHE A 343 -23.71 21.45 -8.40
N VAL A 344 -24.84 21.35 -9.10
CA VAL A 344 -24.88 21.32 -10.57
C VAL A 344 -24.31 22.60 -11.16
N GLN A 345 -24.76 23.76 -10.68
CA GLN A 345 -24.32 25.06 -11.19
C GLN A 345 -22.81 25.26 -11.05
N HIS A 346 -22.23 25.03 -9.87
CA HIS A 346 -20.81 25.30 -9.66
C HIS A 346 -19.90 24.22 -10.27
N CYS A 347 -20.30 22.95 -10.30
CA CYS A 347 -19.49 21.90 -10.92
C CYS A 347 -19.49 22.03 -12.45
N SER A 348 -20.62 22.40 -13.07
CA SER A 348 -20.69 22.71 -14.49
C SER A 348 -19.79 23.91 -14.85
N GLU A 349 -19.88 25.01 -14.10
CA GLU A 349 -19.03 26.19 -14.29
C GLU A 349 -17.52 25.87 -14.21
N LEU A 350 -17.13 25.00 -13.27
CA LEU A 350 -15.75 24.53 -13.12
C LEU A 350 -15.30 23.68 -14.30
N LEU A 351 -16.16 22.79 -14.77
CA LEU A 351 -15.88 21.95 -15.94
C LEU A 351 -15.75 22.80 -17.21
N GLU A 352 -16.63 23.78 -17.42
CA GLU A 352 -16.54 24.71 -18.56
C GLU A 352 -15.25 25.53 -18.56
N THR A 353 -14.75 25.90 -17.37
CA THR A 353 -13.46 26.59 -17.22
C THR A 353 -12.31 25.76 -17.81
N LEU A 354 -12.38 24.42 -17.73
CA LEU A 354 -11.39 23.52 -18.32
C LEU A 354 -11.64 23.21 -19.79
N ARG A 355 -12.90 23.04 -20.21
CA ARG A 355 -13.26 22.75 -21.61
C ARG A 355 -12.74 23.81 -22.57
N GLY A 356 -12.66 25.07 -22.12
CA GLY A 356 -12.05 26.16 -22.88
C GLY A 356 -10.53 26.03 -23.10
N VAL A 357 -9.85 25.11 -22.40
CA VAL A 357 -8.38 24.97 -22.44
C VAL A 357 -7.93 23.61 -22.99
N ARG A 358 -8.65 22.52 -22.68
CA ARG A 358 -8.32 21.17 -23.18
C ARG A 358 -9.53 20.23 -23.23
N GLU A 359 -9.41 19.19 -24.04
CA GLU A 359 -10.25 18.00 -23.92
C GLU A 359 -9.81 17.20 -22.68
N SER A 360 -10.66 17.17 -21.66
CA SER A 360 -10.46 16.35 -20.46
C SER A 360 -11.04 14.94 -20.65
N LYS A 361 -10.39 13.93 -20.05
CA LYS A 361 -10.86 12.54 -20.10
C LYS A 361 -11.83 12.25 -18.95
N GLU A 362 -11.32 12.10 -17.73
CA GLU A 362 -12.12 11.77 -16.56
C GLU A 362 -11.92 12.80 -15.45
N ILE A 363 -12.95 13.62 -15.23
CA ILE A 363 -12.96 14.64 -14.17
C ILE A 363 -14.20 14.42 -13.30
N TYR A 364 -13.97 14.28 -11.99
CA TYR A 364 -15.02 14.07 -11.00
C TYR A 364 -14.97 15.17 -9.94
N PHE A 365 -16.11 15.80 -9.67
CA PHE A 365 -16.31 16.58 -8.45
C PHE A 365 -17.13 15.76 -7.46
N VAL A 366 -16.55 15.46 -6.30
CA VAL A 366 -17.14 14.53 -5.34
C VAL A 366 -17.49 15.26 -4.04
N SER A 367 -18.74 15.14 -3.61
CA SER A 367 -19.20 15.76 -2.37
C SER A 367 -18.63 15.08 -1.12
N LYS A 368 -18.87 15.70 0.04
CA LYS A 368 -18.79 15.01 1.32
C LYS A 368 -19.86 13.93 1.40
N LYS A 369 -19.62 12.96 2.28
CA LYS A 369 -20.55 11.89 2.57
C LYS A 369 -21.84 12.49 3.16
N CYS A 370 -22.99 12.18 2.58
CA CYS A 370 -24.29 12.59 3.09
C CYS A 370 -24.46 12.12 4.54
N SER A 371 -24.96 13.02 5.40
CA SER A 371 -25.22 12.76 6.82
C SER A 371 -26.26 11.65 7.03
N TYR A 372 -27.27 11.58 6.16
CA TYR A 372 -28.39 10.63 6.22
C TYR A 372 -28.08 9.30 5.51
N CYS A 373 -28.00 9.30 4.18
CA CYS A 373 -27.89 8.06 3.39
C CYS A 373 -26.46 7.51 3.27
N ARG A 374 -25.46 8.26 3.76
CA ARG A 374 -24.03 7.89 3.65
C ARG A 374 -23.51 7.78 2.20
N GLY A 375 -24.30 8.15 1.19
CA GLY A 375 -23.89 8.26 -0.21
C GLY A 375 -23.09 9.54 -0.50
N PHE A 376 -22.70 9.71 -1.75
CA PHE A 376 -22.03 10.92 -2.28
C PHE A 376 -22.84 11.48 -3.44
N CYS A 377 -22.78 12.79 -3.64
CA CYS A 377 -23.10 13.40 -4.93
C CYS A 377 -21.81 13.46 -5.76
N VAL A 378 -21.90 13.10 -7.04
CA VAL A 378 -20.78 13.08 -7.99
C VAL A 378 -21.19 13.85 -9.23
N TYR A 379 -20.26 14.63 -9.77
CA TYR A 379 -20.45 15.33 -11.04
C TYR A 379 -19.32 14.97 -12.01
N ASP A 380 -19.68 14.41 -13.15
CA ASP A 380 -18.79 13.93 -14.23
C ASP A 380 -19.44 14.15 -15.60
N GLN A 381 -19.78 15.42 -15.88
CA GLN A 381 -20.62 15.94 -16.99
C GLN A 381 -22.10 16.02 -16.62
N GLU A 382 -22.61 15.02 -15.93
CA GLU A 382 -23.95 15.01 -15.35
C GLU A 382 -23.87 14.85 -13.83
N ALA A 383 -24.93 15.26 -13.14
CA ALA A 383 -24.98 15.17 -11.69
C ALA A 383 -25.65 13.87 -11.26
N SER A 384 -24.88 13.00 -10.60
CA SER A 384 -25.40 11.86 -9.84
C SER A 384 -25.58 12.29 -8.38
N LEU A 385 -26.82 12.52 -7.96
CA LEU A 385 -27.12 12.89 -6.58
C LEU A 385 -27.20 11.63 -5.70
N CYS A 386 -27.05 11.81 -4.38
CA CYS A 386 -27.29 10.70 -3.47
C CYS A 386 -28.79 10.43 -3.31
N SER A 387 -29.15 9.24 -2.82
CA SER A 387 -30.53 8.75 -2.64
C SER A 387 -31.43 9.57 -1.71
N CYS A 388 -30.96 10.70 -1.17
CA CYS A 388 -31.82 11.64 -0.44
C CYS A 388 -32.52 12.63 -1.39
N TRP A 389 -32.10 12.68 -2.65
CA TRP A 389 -32.59 13.59 -3.68
C TRP A 389 -33.15 12.86 -4.92
N GLU A 390 -33.06 11.53 -4.92
CA GLU A 390 -33.79 10.62 -5.82
C GLU A 390 -35.16 10.33 -5.20
#